data_AF-A0A8T7CDK7-F1
#
_entry.id   AF-A0A8T7CDK7-F1
#
_cell.length_a   1.000
_cell.length_b   1.000
_cell.length_c   1.000
_cell.angle_alpha   90.00
_cell.angle_beta   90.00
_cell.angle_gamma   90.00
#
_symmetry.space_group_name_H-M   'P 1'
#
loop_
_entity.id
_entity.type
_entity.pdbx_description
1 polymer ?
#
loop_
_entity_poly.entity_id
_entity_poly.type
_entity_poly.pdbx_seq_one_letter_code
_entity_poly.pdbx_strand_id
1 'polypeptide(L)'
;AFIPGIRPGRQTAEYIDKVLTRLTFWGAIYVTAVCLLPEFMILKWQVPFYFGGTSLLIIVVVVMDFMSQTQAHMMSHQYEGLMKKANLKGYGRAGQVR
;
A
#
# COMPACT_ATOMS: atom_id res chain seq x y z
N ALA A 1 -0.62 12.53 14.86
CA ALA A 1 0.06 11.36 15.45
C ALA A 1 1.51 11.74 15.73
N PHE A 2 2.03 11.45 16.92
CA PHE A 2 3.42 11.74 17.28
C PHE A 2 4.21 10.43 17.25
N ILE A 3 5.39 10.44 16.63
CA ILE A 3 6.29 9.27 16.68
C ILE A 3 6.94 9.29 18.08
N PRO A 4 6.67 8.29 18.93
CA PRO A 4 7.24 8.25 20.27
C PRO A 4 8.76 8.19 20.19
N GLY A 5 9.45 9.08 20.91
CA GLY A 5 10.92 9.10 21.01
C GLY A 5 11.66 10.16 20.18
N ILE A 6 10.98 10.95 19.34
CA ILE A 6 11.61 11.99 18.50
C ILE A 6 10.93 13.34 18.76
N ARG A 7 11.69 14.43 18.95
CA ARG A 7 11.07 15.76 19.13
C ARG A 7 10.31 16.13 17.85
N PRO A 8 9.03 16.53 17.96
CA PRO A 8 8.22 16.85 16.79
C PRO A 8 8.80 18.02 15.99
N GLY A 9 8.77 17.91 14.67
CA GLY A 9 9.29 18.92 13.75
C GLY A 9 10.43 18.37 12.88
N ARG A 10 11.53 19.13 12.77
CA ARG A 10 12.64 18.83 11.84
C ARG A 10 13.29 17.46 12.08
N GLN A 11 13.40 17.03 13.34
CA GLN A 11 13.96 15.72 13.67
C GLN A 11 13.07 14.55 13.24
N THR A 12 11.74 14.71 13.27
CA THR A 12 10.82 13.67 12.79
C THR A 12 10.90 13.52 11.26
N ALA A 13 10.98 14.64 10.54
CA ALA A 13 11.13 14.64 9.09
C ALA A 13 12.44 13.95 8.66
N GLU A 14 13.58 14.34 9.24
CA GLU A 14 14.89 13.72 8.93
C GLU A 14 14.92 12.22 9.22
N TYR A 15 14.25 11.76 10.28
CA TYR A 15 14.16 10.34 10.59
C TYR A 15 13.33 9.58 9.54
N ILE A 16 12.14 10.10 9.19
CA ILE A 16 11.26 9.50 8.18
C ILE A 16 11.97 9.46 6.82
N ASP A 17 12.63 10.54 6.44
CA ASP A 17 13.30 10.67 5.15
C ASP A 17 14.47 9.68 5.01
N LYS A 18 15.23 9.47 6.09
CA LYS A 18 16.29 8.46 6.15
C LYS A 18 15.75 7.03 6.02
N VAL A 19 14.61 6.73 6.62
CA VAL A 19 13.97 5.41 6.53
C VAL A 19 13.40 5.19 5.13
N LEU A 20 12.67 6.17 4.59
CA LEU A 20 12.14 6.14 3.23
C LEU A 20 13.24 5.93 2.20
N THR A 21 14.35 6.69 2.30
CA THR A 21 15.48 6.56 1.38
C THR A 21 16.04 5.14 1.33
N ARG A 22 16.20 4.50 2.49
CA ARG A 22 16.69 3.11 2.55
C ARG A 22 15.68 2.13 1.98
N LEU A 23 14.39 2.33 2.24
CA LEU A 23 13.33 1.47 1.72
C LEU A 23 13.25 1.59 0.19
N THR A 24 13.25 2.81 -0.34
CA THR A 24 13.19 3.10 -1.77
C THR A 24 14.42 2.57 -2.51
N PHE A 25 15.60 2.61 -1.89
CA PHE A 25 16.81 2.05 -2.49
C PHE A 25 16.67 0.54 -2.78
N TRP A 26 16.19 -0.24 -1.81
CA TRP A 26 15.91 -1.67 -2.02
C TRP A 26 14.75 -1.90 -2.99
N GLY A 27 13.71 -1.07 -2.92
CA GLY A 27 12.58 -1.12 -3.86
C GLY A 27 12.99 -0.89 -5.31
N ALA A 28 13.90 0.07 -5.56
CA ALA A 28 14.41 0.35 -6.89
C ALA A 28 15.20 -0.84 -7.47
N ILE A 29 16.08 -1.46 -6.66
CA ILE A 29 16.82 -2.67 -7.06
C ILE A 29 15.86 -3.79 -7.46
N TYR A 30 14.80 -4.00 -6.68
CA TYR A 30 13.79 -5.02 -6.97
C TYR A 30 13.07 -4.76 -8.30
N VAL A 31 12.58 -3.52 -8.52
CA VAL A 31 11.89 -3.16 -9.77
C VAL A 31 12.81 -3.33 -10.98
N THR A 32 14.06 -2.86 -10.89
CA THR A 32 15.05 -3.04 -11.97
C THR A 32 15.33 -4.51 -12.26
N ALA A 33 15.45 -5.36 -11.23
CA ALA A 33 15.65 -6.80 -11.42
C ALA A 33 14.47 -7.47 -12.14
N VAL A 34 13.23 -7.11 -11.77
CA VAL A 34 12.02 -7.62 -12.42
C VAL A 34 11.93 -7.19 -13.88
N CYS A 35 12.38 -5.97 -14.23
CA CYS A 35 12.41 -5.48 -15.61
C CYS A 35 13.44 -6.21 -16.49
N LEU A 36 14.60 -6.55 -15.93
CA LEU A 36 15.70 -7.20 -16.65
C LEU A 36 15.45 -8.70 -16.91
N LEU A 37 14.63 -9.33 -16.07
CA LEU A 37 14.31 -10.76 -16.16
C LEU A 37 13.75 -11.17 -17.54
N PRO A 38 12.70 -10.52 -18.09
CA PRO A 38 12.16 -10.85 -19.41
C PRO A 38 13.16 -10.52 -20.54
N GLU A 39 13.94 -9.44 -20.41
CA GLU A 39 14.96 -9.07 -21.40
C GLU A 39 16.05 -10.15 -21.50
N PHE A 40 16.48 -10.70 -20.36
CA PHE A 40 17.44 -11.79 -20.30
C PHE A 40 16.90 -13.10 -20.90
N MET A 41 15.61 -13.41 -20.69
CA MET A 41 14.95 -14.58 -21.26
C MET A 41 14.85 -14.52 -22.79
N ILE A 42 14.54 -13.35 -23.34
CA ILE A 42 14.45 -13.15 -24.80
C ILE A 42 15.83 -13.33 -25.45
N LEU A 43 16.89 -12.77 -24.84
CA LEU A 43 18.25 -12.83 -25.37
C LEU A 43 18.87 -14.23 -25.35
N LYS A 44 18.58 -15.05 -24.33
CA LYS A 44 19.19 -16.39 -24.16
C LYS A 44 18.39 -17.55 -24.76
N TRP A 45 17.05 -17.47 -24.76
CA TRP A 45 16.20 -18.60 -25.14
C TRP A 45 15.41 -18.41 -26.44
N GLN A 46 15.50 -17.25 -27.10
CA GLN A 46 14.84 -16.96 -28.40
C GLN A 46 13.33 -17.29 -28.45
N VAL A 47 12.66 -17.38 -27.31
CA VAL A 47 11.21 -17.54 -27.26
C VAL A 47 10.61 -16.14 -27.37
N PRO A 48 9.84 -15.82 -28.44
CA PRO A 48 9.21 -14.52 -28.58
C PRO A 48 8.11 -14.41 -27.52
N PHE A 49 8.45 -13.88 -26.36
CA PHE A 49 7.46 -13.53 -25.36
C PHE A 49 6.65 -12.35 -25.92
N TYR A 50 5.39 -12.61 -26.30
CA TYR A 50 4.45 -11.57 -26.73
C TYR A 50 4.23 -10.49 -25.65
N PHE A 51 4.61 -10.80 -24.41
CA PHE A 51 4.65 -9.88 -23.28
C PHE A 51 6.12 -9.54 -22.93
N GLY A 52 6.70 -8.51 -23.52
CA GLY A 52 8.02 -8.00 -23.16
C GLY A 52 8.10 -7.39 -21.75
N GLY A 53 9.28 -6.86 -21.39
CA GLY A 53 9.53 -6.26 -20.07
C GLY A 53 8.60 -5.10 -19.72
N THR A 54 8.23 -4.29 -20.70
CA THR A 54 7.30 -3.17 -20.53
C THR A 54 5.88 -3.63 -20.19
N SER A 55 5.37 -4.66 -20.86
CA SER A 55 4.03 -5.20 -20.56
C SER A 55 3.98 -5.88 -19.19
N LEU A 56 5.06 -6.55 -18.77
CA LEU A 56 5.15 -7.13 -17.42
C LEU A 56 5.10 -6.02 -16.35
N LEU A 57 5.86 -4.94 -16.55
CA LEU A 57 5.83 -3.76 -15.69
C LEU A 57 4.42 -3.17 -15.56
N ILE A 58 3.75 -2.95 -16.70
CA ILE A 58 2.40 -2.38 -16.73
C ILE A 58 1.42 -3.26 -15.96
N ILE A 59 1.44 -4.59 -16.20
CA ILE A 59 0.54 -5.52 -15.51
C ILE A 59 0.74 -5.48 -14.00
N VAL A 60 1.99 -5.57 -13.53
CA VAL A 60 2.30 -5.60 -12.09
C VAL A 60 1.88 -4.29 -11.40
N VAL A 61 2.17 -3.15 -12.00
CA VAL A 61 1.81 -1.83 -11.45
C VAL A 61 0.30 -1.65 -11.41
N VAL A 62 -0.41 -1.99 -12.50
CA VAL A 62 -1.87 -1.86 -12.58
C VAL A 62 -2.57 -2.82 -11.61
N VAL A 63 -2.07 -4.06 -11.45
CA VAL A 63 -2.66 -5.02 -10.49
C VAL A 63 -2.50 -4.52 -9.05
N MET A 64 -1.34 -3.99 -8.68
CA MET A 64 -1.14 -3.41 -7.35
C MET A 64 -2.06 -2.20 -7.11
N ASP A 65 -2.15 -1.29 -8.09
CA ASP A 65 -3.02 -0.12 -8.00
C ASP A 65 -4.50 -0.51 -7.90
N PHE A 66 -4.94 -1.47 -8.73
CA PHE A 66 -6.30 -2.01 -8.68
C PHE A 66 -6.61 -2.64 -7.32
N MET A 67 -5.70 -3.46 -6.77
CA MET A 67 -5.92 -4.10 -5.46
C MET A 67 -6.03 -3.06 -4.33
N SER A 68 -5.17 -2.03 -4.33
CA SER A 68 -5.26 -0.94 -3.34
C SER A 68 -6.58 -0.16 -3.45
N GLN A 69 -7.07 0.11 -4.66
CA GLN A 69 -8.36 0.78 -4.87
C GLN A 69 -9.54 -0.12 -4.44
N THR A 70 -9.48 -1.40 -4.76
CA THR A 70 -10.52 -2.38 -4.37
C THR A 70 -10.59 -2.53 -2.86
N GLN A 71 -9.44 -2.56 -2.19
CA GLN A 71 -9.36 -2.63 -0.73
C GLN A 71 -9.88 -1.34 -0.06
N ALA A 72 -9.57 -0.16 -0.61
CA ALA A 72 -10.11 1.11 -0.13
C ALA A 72 -11.65 1.15 -0.22
N HIS A 73 -12.21 0.63 -1.30
CA HIS A 73 -13.67 0.52 -1.49
C HIS A 73 -14.32 -0.51 -0.55
N MET A 74 -13.66 -1.64 -0.27
CA MET A 74 -14.15 -2.60 0.74
C MET A 74 -14.06 -2.04 2.17
N MET A 75 -12.99 -1.33 2.51
CA MET A 75 -12.83 -0.70 3.83
C MET A 75 -13.96 0.31 4.12
N SER A 76 -14.42 1.09 3.14
CA SER A 76 -15.52 2.05 3.38
C SER A 76 -16.83 1.36 3.79
N HIS A 77 -17.15 0.19 3.22
CA HIS A 77 -18.35 -0.56 3.59
C HIS A 77 -18.27 -1.19 4.99
N GLN A 78 -17.08 -1.61 5.43
CA GLN A 78 -16.89 -2.16 6.78
C GLN A 78 -16.88 -1.09 7.88
N TYR A 79 -16.50 0.15 7.55
CA TYR A 79 -16.60 1.29 8.47
C TYR A 79 -18.05 1.68 8.78
N GLU A 80 -18.97 1.64 7.80
CA GLU A 80 -20.41 1.90 8.05
C GLU A 80 -21.02 0.87 9.00
N GLY A 81 -20.65 -0.42 8.86
CA GLY A 81 -21.13 -1.49 9.73
C GLY A 81 -20.69 -1.33 11.20
N LEU A 82 -19.45 -0.88 11.43
CA LEU A 82 -18.91 -0.62 12.77
C LEU A 82 -19.51 0.65 13.40
N MET A 83 -19.70 1.73 12.61
CA MET A 83 -20.33 2.96 13.09
C MET A 83 -21.82 2.78 13.41
N LYS A 84 -22.57 2.02 12.59
CA LYS A 84 -23.99 1.73 12.84
C LYS A 84 -24.21 0.87 14.09
N LYS A 85 -23.32 -0.09 14.36
CA LYS A 85 -23.38 -0.96 15.55
C LYS A 85 -23.02 -0.19 16.84
N ALA A 86 -22.13 0.80 16.75
CA ALA A 86 -21.80 1.70 17.87
C ALA A 86 -22.97 2.64 18.24
N ASN A 87 -23.70 3.16 17.24
CA ASN A 87 -24.83 4.06 17.48
C ASN A 87 -26.03 3.34 18.14
N LEU A 88 -26.31 2.09 17.74
CA LEU A 88 -27.38 1.26 18.34
C LEU A 88 -27.16 0.91 19.83
N LYS A 89 -25.92 0.90 20.32
CA LYS A 89 -25.62 0.63 21.74
C LYS A 89 -25.92 1.84 22.65
N GLY A 90 -26.06 3.04 22.09
CA GLY A 90 -26.36 4.27 22.84
C GLY A 90 -27.83 4.48 23.16
N TYR A 91 -28.77 3.83 22.44
CA TYR A 91 -30.19 4.11 22.55
C TYR A 91 -30.91 3.36 23.70
N GLY A 92 -30.23 2.43 24.38
CA GLY A 92 -30.83 1.59 25.43
C GLY A 92 -30.64 2.06 26.88
N ARG A 93 -30.10 3.27 27.13
CA ARG A 93 -29.70 3.70 28.47
C ARG A 93 -30.25 5.06 28.94
N ALA A 94 -31.35 5.52 28.35
CA ALA A 94 -32.10 6.68 28.82
C ALA A 94 -33.37 6.21 29.54
N GLY A 95 -33.24 5.85 30.83
CA GLY A 95 -34.39 5.34 31.58
C GLY A 95 -34.12 4.92 33.01
N GLN A 96 -33.33 5.67 33.77
CA GLN A 96 -33.41 5.64 35.23
C GLN A 96 -32.65 6.81 35.84
N VAL A 97 -33.34 7.93 36.06
CA VAL A 97 -32.92 8.94 37.03
C VAL A 97 -34.12 9.11 37.96
N ARG A 98 -34.00 8.56 39.18
CA ARG A 98 -34.80 8.96 40.33
C ARG A 98 -34.09 10.12 41.01
#